data_AF-A0A292SL65-F1
#
_entry.id   AF-A0A292SL65-F1
#
_cell.length_a   1.000
_cell.length_b   1.000
_cell.length_c   1.000
_cell.angle_alpha   90.00
_cell.angle_beta   90.00
_cell.angle_gamma   90.00
#
_symmetry.space_group_name_H-M   'P 1'
#
loop_
_entity.id
_entity.type
_entity.pdbx_description
1 polymer ?
#
loop_
_entity_poly.entity_id
_entity_poly.type
_entity_poly.pdbx_seq_one_letter_code
_entity_poly.pdbx_strand_id
1 'polypeptide(L)'
;MKYYGTKNNKDYGFYEEQFENAIEITDKYWSDLLDAQCDGKIIIPYENSVIAVYENEYSFIDNKWVKLSEEEAQAKQLTIQNAIRLNEIQAELDELDRKRIRAIAEPSLKDENTTWLEYYNSQISELRNEYTQLSS
;
A
#
# COMPACT_ATOMS: atom_id res chain seq x y z
N MET A 1 -11.41 27.58 8.34
CA MET A 1 -11.38 27.20 6.91
C MET A 1 -10.01 26.61 6.63
N LYS A 2 -9.93 25.64 5.72
CA LYS A 2 -8.68 25.05 5.23
C LYS A 2 -8.61 25.17 3.71
N TYR A 3 -7.42 25.06 3.17
CA TYR A 3 -7.16 25.13 1.74
C TYR A 3 -6.43 23.88 1.29
N TYR A 4 -6.99 23.16 0.33
CA TYR A 4 -6.42 21.93 -0.21
C TYR A 4 -5.79 22.18 -1.58
N GLY A 5 -4.56 21.72 -1.80
CA GLY A 5 -3.88 21.91 -3.08
C GLY A 5 -2.42 21.49 -3.02
N THR A 6 -1.62 21.87 -4.03
CA THR A 6 -0.17 21.63 -4.03
C THR A 6 0.59 22.95 -4.14
N LYS A 7 1.45 23.26 -3.17
CA LYS A 7 2.26 24.50 -3.18
C LYS A 7 3.53 24.39 -4.03
N ASN A 8 3.93 23.20 -4.47
CA ASN A 8 5.21 22.95 -5.18
C ASN A 8 5.12 21.84 -6.25
N ASN A 9 3.92 21.46 -6.70
CA ASN A 9 3.70 20.30 -7.58
C ASN A 9 4.35 18.99 -7.09
N LYS A 10 4.57 18.87 -5.78
CA LYS A 10 5.10 17.66 -5.16
C LYS A 10 3.94 16.78 -4.72
N ASP A 11 3.23 17.24 -3.69
CA ASP A 11 2.11 16.50 -3.11
C ASP A 11 0.93 17.42 -2.83
N TYR A 12 -0.27 16.84 -2.82
CA TYR A 12 -1.47 17.53 -2.36
C TYR A 12 -1.57 17.46 -0.83
N GLY A 13 -2.04 18.54 -0.21
CA GLY A 13 -2.21 18.60 1.24
C GLY A 13 -3.10 19.75 1.69
N PHE A 14 -3.32 19.82 3.01
CA PHE A 14 -4.11 20.87 3.65
C PHE A 14 -3.22 22.00 4.17
N TYR A 15 -3.69 23.23 4.03
CA TYR A 15 -2.98 24.45 4.43
C TYR A 15 -3.94 25.42 5.11
N GLU A 16 -3.39 26.23 6.03
CA GLU A 16 -4.13 27.31 6.71
C GLU A 16 -4.31 28.55 5.82
N GLU A 17 -3.35 28.79 4.94
CA GLU A 17 -3.30 29.98 4.09
C GLU A 17 -3.80 29.66 2.69
N GLN A 18 -4.59 30.56 2.11
CA GLN A 18 -5.00 30.51 0.72
C GLN A 18 -3.77 30.66 -0.20
N PHE A 19 -3.76 29.93 -1.32
CA PHE A 19 -2.77 30.05 -2.38
C PHE A 19 -3.40 29.79 -3.74
N GLU A 20 -2.64 30.05 -4.80
CA GLU A 20 -3.08 29.87 -6.18
C GLU A 20 -3.45 28.40 -6.44
N ASN A 21 -4.61 28.16 -7.05
CA ASN A 21 -5.19 26.84 -7.33
C ASN A 21 -5.59 26.01 -6.09
N ALA A 22 -5.63 26.61 -4.89
CA ALA A 22 -6.14 25.91 -3.71
C ALA A 22 -7.68 25.85 -3.71
N ILE A 23 -8.22 24.71 -3.29
CA ILE A 23 -9.64 24.49 -3.06
C ILE A 23 -9.94 24.80 -1.60
N GLU A 24 -10.75 25.84 -1.36
CA GLU A 24 -11.22 26.18 -0.01
C GLU A 24 -12.23 25.14 0.49
N ILE A 25 -12.04 24.68 1.72
CA ILE A 25 -12.92 23.74 2.40
C ILE A 25 -13.19 24.20 3.84
N THR A 26 -14.35 23.79 4.37
CA THR A 26 -14.70 24.08 5.76
C THR A 26 -13.91 23.22 6.74
N ASP A 27 -13.73 23.69 7.97
CA ASP A 27 -13.04 22.90 9.01
C ASP A 27 -13.80 21.59 9.31
N LYS A 28 -15.14 21.62 9.22
CA LYS A 28 -15.96 20.42 9.34
C LYS A 28 -15.66 19.44 8.21
N TYR A 29 -15.69 19.90 6.96
CA TYR A 29 -15.46 19.02 5.82
C TYR A 29 -14.03 18.47 5.78
N TRP A 30 -13.05 19.28 6.20
CA TRP A 30 -11.70 18.82 6.43
C TRP A 30 -11.63 17.68 7.46
N SER A 31 -12.32 17.80 8.59
CA SER A 31 -12.42 16.70 9.57
C SER A 31 -13.04 15.45 8.97
N ASP A 32 -14.15 15.60 8.24
CA ASP A 32 -14.82 14.47 7.58
C ASP A 32 -13.88 13.77 6.55
N LEU A 33 -13.02 14.52 5.86
CA LEU A 33 -12.00 13.97 4.95
C LEU A 33 -10.88 13.23 5.69
N LEU A 34 -10.45 13.73 6.85
CA LEU A 34 -9.42 13.06 7.67
C LEU A 34 -9.96 11.76 8.27
N ASP A 35 -11.21 11.74 8.74
CA ASP A 35 -11.87 10.53 9.22
C ASP A 35 -11.93 9.48 8.11
N ALA A 36 -12.31 9.89 6.90
CA ALA A 36 -12.31 9.02 5.72
C ALA A 36 -10.90 8.49 5.36
N GLN A 37 -9.86 9.29 5.57
CA GLN A 37 -8.47 8.85 5.36
C GLN A 37 -8.03 7.81 6.41
N CYS A 38 -8.47 7.96 7.66
CA CYS A 38 -8.27 6.93 8.69
C CYS A 38 -8.96 5.60 8.34
N ASP A 39 -10.06 5.65 7.59
CA ASP A 39 -10.75 4.47 7.04
C ASP A 39 -10.07 3.89 5.78
N GLY A 40 -8.87 4.36 5.43
CA GLY A 40 -8.06 3.83 4.33
C GLY A 40 -8.34 4.45 2.96
N LYS A 41 -9.06 5.58 2.90
CA LYS A 41 -9.26 6.32 1.65
C LYS A 41 -8.11 7.30 1.39
N ILE A 42 -7.88 7.59 0.12
CA ILE A 42 -7.02 8.68 -0.33
C ILE A 42 -7.85 9.93 -0.58
N ILE A 43 -7.26 11.09 -0.33
CA ILE A 43 -7.89 12.39 -0.56
C ILE A 43 -7.33 12.95 -1.87
N ILE A 44 -8.21 13.31 -2.80
CA ILE A 44 -7.83 13.77 -4.13
C ILE A 44 -8.64 15.01 -4.55
N PRO A 45 -8.07 15.89 -5.38
CA PRO A 45 -8.85 16.91 -6.08
C PRO A 45 -9.56 16.28 -7.28
N TYR A 46 -10.86 16.51 -7.41
CA TYR A 46 -11.67 16.03 -8.52
C TYR A 46 -12.78 17.04 -8.84
N GLU A 47 -12.90 17.44 -10.11
CA GLU A 47 -13.93 18.37 -10.60
C GLU A 47 -14.13 19.62 -9.70
N ASN A 48 -13.03 20.35 -9.45
CA ASN A 48 -13.00 21.54 -8.58
C ASN A 48 -13.41 21.31 -7.11
N SER A 49 -13.50 20.06 -6.68
CA SER A 49 -13.81 19.65 -5.31
C SER A 49 -12.70 18.78 -4.73
N VAL A 50 -12.73 18.57 -3.42
CA VAL A 50 -11.88 17.61 -2.72
C VAL A 50 -12.75 16.44 -2.33
N ILE A 51 -12.35 15.22 -2.66
CA ILE A 51 -13.11 14.00 -2.31
C ILE A 51 -12.18 12.95 -1.67
N ALA A 52 -12.75 12.08 -0.85
CA ALA A 52 -12.08 10.91 -0.29
C ALA A 52 -12.59 9.63 -0.99
N VAL A 53 -11.69 8.85 -1.57
CA VAL A 53 -11.99 7.71 -2.44
C VAL A 53 -11.07 6.53 -2.13
N TYR A 54 -11.45 5.32 -2.51
CA TYR A 54 -10.51 4.20 -2.43
C TYR A 54 -9.45 4.33 -3.52
N GLU A 55 -8.22 3.94 -3.21
CA GLU A 55 -7.09 4.08 -4.13
C GLU A 55 -7.31 3.37 -5.48
N ASN A 56 -8.07 2.27 -5.47
CA ASN A 56 -8.39 1.51 -6.66
C ASN A 56 -9.44 2.18 -7.56
N GLU A 57 -10.21 3.17 -7.10
CA GLU A 57 -11.30 3.77 -7.86
C GLU A 57 -10.85 4.85 -8.86
N TYR A 58 -9.69 5.47 -8.61
CA TYR A 58 -9.18 6.58 -9.42
C TYR A 58 -7.71 6.39 -9.74
N SER A 59 -7.29 6.87 -10.90
CA SER A 59 -5.87 6.92 -11.29
C SER A 59 -5.46 8.33 -11.69
N PHE A 60 -4.21 8.67 -11.41
CA PHE A 60 -3.62 9.94 -11.79
C PHE A 60 -2.91 9.79 -13.15
N ILE A 61 -3.52 10.34 -14.20
CA ILE A 61 -3.08 10.24 -15.59
C ILE A 61 -3.04 11.65 -16.17
N ASP A 62 -1.96 12.00 -16.88
CA ASP A 62 -1.80 13.31 -17.54
C ASP A 62 -2.10 14.51 -16.61
N ASN A 63 -1.56 14.47 -15.39
CA ASN A 63 -1.77 15.47 -14.33
C ASN A 63 -3.22 15.64 -13.85
N LYS A 64 -4.09 14.64 -14.07
CA LYS A 64 -5.49 14.68 -13.65
C LYS A 64 -5.93 13.37 -13.02
N TRP A 65 -6.85 13.46 -12.07
CA TRP A 65 -7.53 12.29 -11.52
C TRP A 65 -8.65 11.86 -12.46
N VAL A 66 -8.61 10.60 -12.87
CA VAL A 66 -9.61 9.97 -13.74
C VAL A 66 -10.26 8.84 -12.97
N LYS A 67 -11.59 8.80 -12.97
CA LYS A 67 -12.35 7.69 -12.39
C LYS A 67 -12.20 6.46 -13.27
N LEU A 68 -11.84 5.35 -12.66
CA LEU A 68 -11.71 4.07 -13.35
C LEU A 68 -13.08 3.42 -13.57
N SER A 69 -13.18 2.62 -14.62
CA SER A 69 -14.28 1.68 -14.78
C SER A 69 -14.24 0.59 -13.70
N GLU A 70 -15.33 -0.15 -13.54
CA GLU A 70 -15.40 -1.23 -12.54
C GLU A 70 -14.34 -2.32 -12.79
N GLU A 71 -14.09 -2.67 -14.05
CA GLU A 71 -13.07 -3.66 -14.43
C GLU A 71 -11.66 -3.17 -14.11
N GLU A 72 -11.35 -1.91 -14.46
CA GLU A 72 -10.06 -1.29 -14.14
C GLU A 72 -9.85 -1.15 -12.63
N ALA A 73 -10.90 -0.81 -11.88
CA ALA A 73 -10.84 -0.70 -10.42
C ALA A 73 -10.62 -2.06 -9.76
N GLN A 74 -11.21 -3.14 -10.29
CA GLN A 74 -10.94 -4.51 -9.84
C GLN A 74 -9.50 -4.93 -10.14
N ALA A 75 -9.02 -4.66 -11.35
CA ALA A 75 -7.63 -4.94 -11.73
C ALA A 75 -6.63 -4.19 -10.85
N LYS A 76 -6.87 -2.90 -10.60
CA LYS A 76 -6.04 -2.09 -9.70
C LYS A 76 -6.08 -2.58 -8.26
N GLN A 77 -7.25 -3.00 -7.76
CA GLN A 77 -7.39 -3.58 -6.42
C GLN A 77 -6.56 -4.86 -6.28
N LEU A 78 -6.55 -5.72 -7.31
CA LEU A 78 -5.73 -6.93 -7.33
C LEU A 78 -4.23 -6.58 -7.33
N THR A 79 -3.82 -5.60 -8.13
CA THR A 79 -2.43 -5.11 -8.12
C THR A 79 -2.01 -4.59 -6.74
N ILE A 80 -2.86 -3.82 -6.06
CA ILE A 80 -2.61 -3.33 -4.70
C ILE A 80 -2.47 -4.51 -3.72
N GLN A 81 -3.37 -5.48 -3.78
CA GLN A 81 -3.32 -6.68 -2.91
C GLN A 81 -2.04 -7.49 -3.14
N ASN A 82 -1.66 -7.71 -4.41
CA ASN A 82 -0.43 -8.40 -4.76
C ASN A 82 0.79 -7.65 -4.22
N ALA A 83 0.84 -6.31 -4.37
CA ALA A 83 1.94 -5.50 -3.84
C ALA A 83 2.06 -5.60 -2.31
N ILE A 84 0.92 -5.60 -1.58
CA ILE A 84 0.92 -5.81 -0.12
C ILE A 84 1.47 -7.19 0.21
N ARG A 85 0.95 -8.25 -0.43
CA ARG A 85 1.38 -9.62 -0.17
C ARG A 85 2.85 -9.84 -0.51
N LEU A 86 3.36 -9.25 -1.59
CA LEU A 86 4.79 -9.30 -1.93
C LEU A 86 5.67 -8.68 -0.84
N ASN A 87 5.25 -7.58 -0.23
CA ASN A 87 5.97 -6.97 0.90
C ASN A 87 5.94 -7.86 2.15
N GLU A 88 4.80 -8.48 2.46
CA GLU A 88 4.68 -9.43 3.56
C GLU A 88 5.60 -10.63 3.35
N ILE A 89 5.57 -11.23 2.16
CA ILE A 89 6.46 -12.35 1.80
C ILE A 89 7.92 -11.95 1.98
N GLN A 90 8.32 -10.74 1.56
CA GLN A 90 9.70 -10.28 1.74
C GLN A 90 10.08 -10.19 3.23
N ALA A 91 9.19 -9.68 4.07
CA ALA A 91 9.42 -9.61 5.52
C ALA A 91 9.50 -11.01 6.17
N GLU A 92 8.64 -11.94 5.74
CA GLU A 92 8.65 -13.34 6.17
C GLU A 92 9.96 -14.06 5.75
N LEU A 93 10.41 -13.84 4.52
CA LEU A 93 11.67 -14.38 4.00
C LEU A 93 12.86 -13.85 4.79
N ASP A 94 12.91 -12.55 5.09
CA ASP A 94 13.98 -11.96 5.89
C ASP A 94 14.05 -12.57 7.30
N GLU A 95 12.89 -12.88 7.90
CA GLU A 95 12.84 -13.56 9.19
C GLU A 95 13.31 -15.02 9.10
N LEU A 96 12.87 -15.75 8.08
CA LEU A 96 13.26 -17.13 7.86
C LEU A 96 14.76 -17.24 7.55
N ASP A 97 15.33 -16.32 6.80
CA ASP A 97 16.77 -16.32 6.51
C ASP A 97 17.60 -16.14 7.78
N ARG A 98 17.16 -15.28 8.72
CA ARG A 98 17.80 -15.17 10.05
C ARG A 98 17.72 -16.48 10.83
N LYS A 99 16.55 -17.13 10.86
CA LYS A 99 16.35 -18.42 11.55
C LYS A 99 17.18 -19.54 10.91
N ARG A 100 17.27 -19.54 9.58
CA ARG A 100 18.05 -20.48 8.78
C ARG A 100 19.54 -20.36 9.07
N ILE A 101 20.11 -19.15 9.12
CA ILE A 101 21.52 -18.94 9.49
C ILE A 101 21.82 -19.55 10.85
N ARG A 102 20.92 -19.36 11.83
CA ARG A 102 21.05 -19.99 13.15
C ARG A 102 20.98 -21.51 13.07
N ALA A 103 20.03 -22.08 12.32
CA ALA A 103 19.90 -23.53 12.18
C ALA A 103 21.10 -24.17 11.46
N ILE A 104 21.82 -23.42 10.61
CA ILE A 104 23.10 -23.86 10.02
C ILE A 104 24.20 -23.90 11.10
N ALA A 105 24.27 -22.88 11.95
CA ALA A 105 25.30 -22.77 13.00
C ALA A 105 25.04 -23.70 14.21
N GLU A 106 23.76 -23.91 14.54
CA GLU A 106 23.27 -24.69 15.69
C GLU A 106 22.31 -25.79 15.19
N PRO A 107 22.81 -26.85 14.53
CA PRO A 107 21.95 -27.90 13.99
C PRO A 107 21.15 -28.59 15.08
N SER A 108 19.84 -28.63 14.90
CA SER A 108 18.91 -29.26 15.83
C SER A 108 17.68 -29.80 15.12
N LEU A 109 17.08 -30.80 15.76
CA LEU A 109 15.82 -31.39 15.30
C LEU A 109 14.65 -30.47 15.68
N LYS A 110 13.73 -30.28 14.73
CA LYS A 110 12.42 -29.69 14.98
C LYS A 110 11.47 -30.76 15.56
N ASP A 111 11.55 -31.96 15.02
CA ASP A 111 10.81 -33.15 15.43
C ASP A 111 11.63 -34.42 15.11
N GLU A 112 11.06 -35.61 15.32
CA GLU A 112 11.77 -36.90 15.19
C GLU A 112 12.41 -37.12 13.82
N ASN A 113 11.89 -36.49 12.75
CA ASN A 113 12.31 -36.78 11.37
C ASN A 113 12.77 -35.55 10.58
N THR A 114 12.69 -34.34 11.14
CA THR A 114 12.98 -33.10 10.41
C THR A 114 13.85 -32.15 11.22
N THR A 115 14.89 -31.61 10.59
CA THR A 115 15.71 -30.54 11.17
C THR A 115 15.03 -29.18 11.04
N TRP A 116 15.36 -28.23 11.92
CA TRP A 116 14.92 -26.84 11.75
C TRP A 116 15.38 -26.25 10.42
N LEU A 117 16.57 -26.63 9.93
CA LEU A 117 17.11 -26.17 8.66
C LEU A 117 16.25 -26.63 7.47
N GLU A 118 15.86 -27.90 7.42
CA GLU A 118 14.98 -28.44 6.37
C GLU A 118 13.61 -27.77 6.40
N TYR A 119 13.04 -27.60 7.59
CA TYR A 119 11.76 -26.93 7.76
C TYR A 119 11.79 -25.49 7.22
N TYR A 120 12.79 -24.68 7.61
CA TYR A 120 12.90 -23.30 7.11
C TYR A 120 13.17 -23.25 5.60
N ASN A 121 13.97 -24.16 5.05
CA ASN A 121 14.20 -24.22 3.60
C ASN A 121 12.93 -24.54 2.81
N SER A 122 12.04 -25.42 3.33
CA SER A 122 10.72 -25.67 2.71
C SER A 122 9.88 -24.40 2.66
N GLN A 123 9.74 -23.72 3.79
CA GLN A 123 8.94 -22.49 3.90
C GLN A 123 9.48 -21.37 2.98
N ILE A 124 10.81 -21.18 2.95
CA ILE A 124 11.45 -20.24 2.01
C ILE A 124 11.14 -20.59 0.55
N SER A 125 11.12 -21.89 0.21
CA SER A 125 10.86 -22.33 -1.17
C SER A 125 9.40 -22.10 -1.56
N GLU A 126 8.45 -22.38 -0.66
CA GLU A 126 7.03 -22.09 -0.85
C GLU A 126 6.79 -20.58 -1.05
N LEU A 127 7.35 -19.75 -0.18
CA LEU A 127 7.22 -18.29 -0.25
C LEU A 127 7.84 -17.70 -1.53
N ARG A 128 9.00 -18.21 -1.98
CA ARG A 128 9.62 -17.77 -3.24
C ARG A 128 8.79 -18.15 -4.46
N ASN A 129 8.13 -19.30 -4.43
CA ASN A 129 7.22 -19.70 -5.50
C ASN A 129 5.99 -18.78 -5.53
N GLU A 130 5.38 -18.50 -4.37
CA GLU A 130 4.28 -17.53 -4.25
C GLU A 130 4.70 -16.15 -4.76
N TYR A 131 5.86 -15.64 -4.31
CA TYR A 131 6.40 -14.36 -4.76
C TYR A 131 6.53 -14.31 -6.29
N THR A 132 7.09 -15.36 -6.88
CA THR A 132 7.27 -15.44 -8.34
C THR A 132 5.92 -15.39 -9.06
N GLN A 133 4.91 -16.10 -8.57
CA GLN A 133 3.56 -16.10 -9.15
C GLN A 133 2.88 -14.74 -9.07
N LEU A 134 3.06 -14.01 -7.96
CA LEU A 134 2.47 -12.68 -7.76
C LEU A 134 3.22 -11.55 -8.49
N SER A 135 4.50 -11.77 -8.81
CA SER A 135 5.35 -10.80 -9.52
C SER A 135 5.39 -10.98 -11.04
N SER A 136 4.84 -12.09 -11.56
CA SER A 136 4.80 -12.43 -12.99
C SER A 136 3.67 -11.70 -13.70
#